data_AF-A0A1I1C6X2-F1
#
_entry.id   AF-A0A1I1C6X2-F1
#
_cell.length_a   1.000
_cell.length_b   1.000
_cell.length_c   1.000
_cell.angle_alpha   90.00
_cell.angle_beta   90.00
_cell.angle_gamma   90.00
#
_symmetry.space_group_name_H-M   'P 1'
#
loop_
_entity.id
_entity.type
_entity.pdbx_description
1 polymer ?
#
loop_
_entity_poly.entity_id
_entity_poly.type
_entity_poly.pdbx_seq_one_letter_code
_entity_poly.pdbx_strand_id
1 'polypeptide(L)'
;MSQSPLARRAFLARMGLLGAAVGVGGLLPRSALAPPATAAENSLLPDLVGLLRPVLAELARDTFNGLTVFVCPGPDAYSDAQGTPSPEPGALQAEGTDFMIASLDNFVPFPDELARPVAAALATGLADTGVDLPGLNLLPAEVGTLDRALRTLLENDATIPLSLPVAGMLNLLATQVNPLAVNGPFLSPFARLTWAEKAAAFRLLEGPDSDLVSLLDAEFPQPLRSSVSGLLKFVGGALLEFATFGSFSEYGVFDPESRQLTGRPVGWELTGYQPDGPVDGWDDFIGYYQGRTEVSDA
;
A
#
# COMPACT_ATOMS: atom_id res chain seq x y z
N MET A 1 36.42 -2.13 -5.22
CA MET A 1 35.35 -3.15 -5.19
C MET A 1 34.72 -3.22 -6.58
N SER A 2 35.04 -4.25 -7.37
CA SER A 2 34.51 -4.42 -8.73
C SER A 2 33.07 -4.91 -8.66
N GLN A 3 32.11 -4.05 -9.02
CA GLN A 3 30.71 -4.46 -9.17
C GLN A 3 30.60 -5.54 -10.25
N SER A 4 29.98 -6.67 -9.90
CA SER A 4 29.86 -7.85 -10.75
C SER A 4 29.03 -7.53 -12.01
N PRO A 5 29.50 -7.87 -13.22
CA PRO A 5 28.81 -7.56 -14.49
C PRO A 5 27.42 -8.18 -14.63
N LEU A 6 27.05 -9.15 -13.78
CA LEU A 6 25.72 -9.75 -13.70
C LEU A 6 24.67 -8.78 -13.11
N ALA A 7 25.06 -7.95 -12.13
CA ALA A 7 24.17 -6.95 -11.52
C ALA A 7 23.77 -5.86 -12.52
N ARG A 8 24.71 -5.46 -13.40
CA ARG A 8 24.46 -4.48 -14.46
C ARG A 8 23.48 -5.00 -15.52
N ARG A 9 23.51 -6.30 -15.84
CA ARG A 9 22.57 -6.90 -16.80
C ARG A 9 21.17 -7.06 -16.22
N ALA A 10 21.05 -7.44 -14.93
CA ALA A 10 19.77 -7.48 -14.23
C ALA A 10 19.14 -6.07 -14.10
N PHE A 11 19.96 -5.06 -13.84
CA PHE A 11 19.55 -3.65 -13.81
C PHE A 11 19.07 -3.14 -15.19
N LEU A 12 19.81 -3.44 -16.25
CA LEU A 12 19.44 -3.04 -17.62
C LEU A 12 18.21 -3.79 -18.14
N ALA A 13 17.99 -5.04 -17.73
CA ALA A 13 16.78 -5.80 -18.05
C ALA A 13 15.53 -5.19 -17.37
N ARG A 14 15.66 -4.72 -16.13
CA ARG A 14 14.57 -4.04 -15.38
C ARG A 14 14.27 -2.64 -15.91
N MET A 15 15.29 -1.91 -16.38
CA MET A 15 15.12 -0.66 -17.12
C MET A 15 14.41 -0.85 -18.47
N GLY A 16 14.70 -1.94 -19.17
CA GLY A 16 14.07 -2.25 -20.47
C GLY A 16 12.58 -2.59 -20.38
N LEU A 17 12.15 -3.20 -19.27
CA LEU A 17 10.74 -3.54 -19.04
C LEU A 17 9.91 -2.28 -18.68
N LEU A 18 10.50 -1.31 -17.99
CA LEU A 18 9.85 -0.02 -17.66
C LEU A 18 9.89 0.99 -18.81
N GLY A 19 10.89 0.91 -19.70
CA GLY A 19 10.90 1.68 -20.96
C GLY A 19 9.80 1.25 -21.94
N ALA A 20 9.29 0.02 -21.84
CA ALA A 20 8.17 -0.46 -22.64
C ALA A 20 6.80 0.05 -22.15
N ALA A 21 6.67 0.40 -20.86
CA ALA A 21 5.45 1.03 -20.31
C ALA A 21 5.30 2.50 -20.75
N VAL A 22 6.38 3.14 -21.24
CA VAL A 22 6.36 4.48 -21.86
C VAL A 22 6.25 4.39 -23.40
N GLY A 23 6.16 3.17 -23.95
CA GLY A 23 6.38 2.89 -25.37
C GLY A 23 5.15 2.90 -26.29
N VAL A 24 3.92 3.02 -25.79
CA VAL A 24 2.72 3.06 -26.66
C VAL A 24 1.79 4.20 -26.24
N GLY A 25 2.06 5.38 -26.82
CA GLY A 25 1.06 6.44 -26.96
C GLY A 25 1.47 7.80 -26.38
N GLY A 26 1.91 8.71 -27.26
CA GLY A 26 1.79 10.15 -27.01
C GLY A 26 3.07 10.97 -27.04
N LEU A 27 3.57 11.22 -28.26
CA LEU A 27 4.39 12.36 -28.70
C LEU A 27 4.56 13.52 -27.69
N LEU A 28 5.70 13.59 -26.98
CA LEU A 28 6.20 14.86 -26.45
C LEU A 28 7.14 15.50 -27.49
N PRO A 29 6.77 16.65 -28.10
CA PRO A 29 7.63 17.31 -29.06
C PRO A 29 8.86 17.89 -28.36
N ARG A 30 10.03 17.74 -29.00
CA ARG A 30 11.35 18.25 -28.55
C ARG A 30 11.39 19.76 -28.26
N SER A 31 10.32 20.51 -28.54
CA SER A 31 10.18 21.92 -28.19
C SER A 31 9.97 22.19 -26.70
N ALA A 32 9.68 21.17 -25.88
CA ALA A 32 9.59 21.30 -24.42
C ALA A 32 10.95 21.42 -23.71
N LEU A 33 12.07 21.30 -24.43
CA LEU A 33 13.44 21.36 -23.89
C LEU A 33 14.17 22.68 -24.21
N ALA A 34 13.48 23.70 -24.72
CA ALA A 34 14.05 25.04 -24.86
C ALA A 34 13.71 25.89 -23.62
N PRO A 35 14.68 26.52 -22.94
CA PRO A 35 14.38 27.34 -21.78
C PRO A 35 13.69 28.64 -22.21
N PRO A 36 12.50 28.99 -21.69
CA PRO A 36 11.96 30.32 -21.90
C PRO A 36 12.67 31.29 -20.95
N ALA A 37 13.14 32.39 -21.52
CA ALA A 37 13.57 33.54 -20.78
C ALA A 37 12.35 34.18 -20.10
N THR A 38 12.48 34.41 -18.79
CA THR A 38 11.72 35.36 -17.95
C THR A 38 10.19 35.18 -17.82
N ALA A 39 9.76 35.12 -16.56
CA ALA A 39 8.39 35.23 -16.02
C ALA A 39 7.53 33.95 -15.98
N ALA A 40 7.55 33.26 -14.82
CA ALA A 40 6.37 32.71 -14.10
C ALA A 40 6.84 31.77 -12.97
N GLU A 41 6.98 32.27 -11.75
CA GLU A 41 7.37 31.47 -10.57
C GLU A 41 6.29 30.48 -10.07
N ASN A 42 5.10 30.43 -10.68
CA ASN A 42 3.98 29.59 -10.20
C ASN A 42 3.50 28.49 -11.16
N SER A 43 4.24 28.19 -12.24
CA SER A 43 3.76 27.24 -13.27
C SER A 43 4.33 25.82 -13.19
N LEU A 44 5.39 25.58 -12.42
CA LEU A 44 6.09 24.27 -12.38
C LEU A 44 5.62 23.34 -11.24
N LEU A 45 4.88 23.88 -10.28
CA LEU A 45 4.45 23.17 -9.06
C LEU A 45 3.29 22.18 -9.26
N PRO A 46 2.24 22.48 -10.07
CA PRO A 46 1.20 21.50 -10.37
C PRO A 46 1.74 20.26 -11.10
N ASP A 47 2.74 20.45 -11.96
CA ASP A 47 3.40 19.37 -12.70
C ASP A 47 4.21 18.46 -11.77
N LEU A 48 4.84 19.00 -10.73
CA LEU A 48 5.59 18.20 -9.77
C LEU A 48 4.67 17.30 -8.93
N VAL A 49 3.56 17.82 -8.42
CA VAL A 49 2.56 17.01 -7.70
C VAL A 49 2.00 15.90 -8.61
N GLY A 50 1.76 16.20 -9.88
CA GLY A 50 1.35 15.22 -10.89
C GLY A 50 2.39 14.11 -11.11
N LEU A 51 3.68 14.42 -10.99
CA LEU A 51 4.78 13.45 -11.11
C LEU A 51 5.01 12.62 -9.84
N LEU A 52 4.76 13.19 -8.65
CA LEU A 52 4.97 12.50 -7.37
C LEU A 52 3.87 11.49 -7.05
N ARG A 53 2.62 11.81 -7.36
CA ARG A 53 1.47 10.94 -7.08
C ARG A 53 1.66 9.49 -7.56
N PRO A 54 2.03 9.21 -8.81
CA PRO A 54 2.22 7.82 -9.26
C PRO A 54 3.37 7.13 -8.53
N VAL A 55 4.47 7.82 -8.24
CA VAL A 55 5.61 7.23 -7.51
C VAL A 55 5.23 6.89 -6.07
N LEU A 56 4.50 7.77 -5.40
CA LEU A 56 4.01 7.54 -4.04
C LEU A 56 2.93 6.46 -3.98
N ALA A 57 2.07 6.37 -5.00
CA ALA A 57 1.09 5.29 -5.13
C ALA A 57 1.78 3.93 -5.32
N GLU A 58 2.83 3.85 -6.13
CA GLU A 58 3.63 2.62 -6.29
C GLU A 58 4.35 2.23 -4.99
N LEU A 59 4.90 3.20 -4.25
CA LEU A 59 5.49 2.92 -2.93
C LEU A 59 4.43 2.37 -1.97
N ALA A 60 3.25 3.00 -1.91
CA ALA A 60 2.16 2.56 -1.05
C ALA A 60 1.72 1.14 -1.43
N ARG A 61 1.52 0.87 -2.73
CA ARG A 61 1.20 -0.46 -3.25
C ARG A 61 2.24 -1.50 -2.89
N ASP A 62 3.53 -1.20 -3.05
CA ASP A 62 4.62 -2.11 -2.67
C ASP A 62 4.59 -2.41 -1.15
N THR A 63 4.33 -1.40 -0.32
CA THR A 63 4.13 -1.58 1.13
C THR A 63 2.94 -2.48 1.44
N PHE A 64 1.80 -2.25 0.78
CA PHE A 64 0.60 -3.05 0.99
C PHE A 64 0.72 -4.47 0.45
N ASN A 65 1.45 -4.70 -0.64
CA ASN A 65 1.84 -6.06 -1.05
C ASN A 65 2.58 -6.76 0.10
N GLY A 66 3.55 -6.08 0.71
CA GLY A 66 4.25 -6.59 1.89
C GLY A 66 3.31 -6.92 3.06
N LEU A 67 2.29 -6.10 3.30
CA LEU A 67 1.31 -6.31 4.37
C LEU A 67 0.33 -7.45 4.07
N THR A 68 -0.21 -7.52 2.87
CA THR A 68 -1.24 -8.52 2.54
C THR A 68 -0.64 -9.92 2.50
N VAL A 69 0.58 -10.08 1.96
CA VAL A 69 1.27 -11.39 2.00
C VAL A 69 1.70 -11.78 3.40
N PHE A 70 1.91 -10.83 4.32
CA PHE A 70 2.24 -11.15 5.71
C PHE A 70 1.11 -11.92 6.40
N VAL A 71 -0.12 -11.65 5.99
CA VAL A 71 -1.34 -12.30 6.48
C VAL A 71 -1.66 -13.56 5.69
N CYS A 72 -1.65 -13.49 4.36
CA CYS A 72 -1.99 -14.60 3.47
C CYS A 72 -0.90 -14.78 2.39
N PRO A 73 0.16 -15.57 2.69
CA PRO A 73 1.24 -15.81 1.76
C PRO A 73 0.80 -16.65 0.55
N GLY A 74 1.46 -16.45 -0.59
CA GLY A 74 1.20 -17.15 -1.84
C GLY A 74 2.48 -17.50 -2.62
N PRO A 75 2.37 -17.90 -3.90
CA PRO A 75 3.48 -18.27 -4.76
C PRO A 75 4.10 -17.03 -5.41
N ASP A 76 4.48 -16.04 -4.59
CA ASP A 76 4.93 -14.73 -5.04
C ASP A 76 6.26 -14.30 -4.39
N ALA A 77 6.92 -13.33 -5.02
CA ALA A 77 8.24 -12.87 -4.60
C ALA A 77 8.24 -12.22 -3.20
N TYR A 78 7.15 -11.61 -2.75
CA TYR A 78 7.07 -11.01 -1.42
C TYR A 78 6.96 -12.10 -0.34
N SER A 79 6.18 -13.16 -0.62
CA SER A 79 6.09 -14.35 0.21
C SER A 79 7.43 -15.09 0.33
N ASP A 80 8.17 -15.22 -0.78
CA ASP A 80 9.55 -15.73 -0.79
C ASP A 80 10.47 -14.88 0.09
N ALA A 81 10.45 -13.56 -0.11
CA ALA A 81 11.36 -12.65 0.57
C ALA A 81 11.11 -12.53 2.07
N GLN A 82 9.85 -12.65 2.52
CA GLN A 82 9.54 -12.66 3.95
C GLN A 82 9.83 -14.03 4.62
N GLY A 83 10.11 -15.06 3.83
CA GLY A 83 10.48 -16.40 4.30
C GLY A 83 9.31 -17.36 4.56
N THR A 84 8.13 -17.10 4.01
CA THR A 84 6.94 -17.94 4.18
C THR A 84 6.22 -18.20 2.85
N PRO A 85 6.89 -18.74 1.82
CA PRO A 85 6.24 -19.02 0.54
C PRO A 85 5.18 -20.13 0.68
N SER A 86 4.11 -20.02 -0.10
CA SER A 86 3.07 -21.05 -0.23
C SER A 86 2.89 -21.45 -1.70
N PRO A 87 2.68 -22.75 -2.01
CA PRO A 87 2.31 -23.15 -3.36
C PRO A 87 0.84 -22.84 -3.69
N GLU A 88 0.01 -22.57 -2.68
CA GLU A 88 -1.42 -22.23 -2.82
C GLU A 88 -1.60 -20.74 -3.10
N PRO A 89 -2.65 -20.30 -3.83
CA PRO A 89 -2.90 -18.88 -4.09
C PRO A 89 -2.98 -18.08 -2.79
N GLY A 90 -2.35 -16.90 -2.77
CA GLY A 90 -2.33 -16.01 -1.60
C GLY A 90 -2.98 -14.66 -1.87
N ALA A 91 -2.65 -13.68 -1.03
CA ALA A 91 -3.29 -12.36 -1.06
C ALA A 91 -3.14 -11.63 -2.39
N LEU A 92 -2.02 -11.79 -3.09
CA LEU A 92 -1.80 -11.11 -4.37
C LEU A 92 -2.67 -11.70 -5.48
N GLN A 93 -2.90 -13.01 -5.48
CA GLN A 93 -3.83 -13.67 -6.40
C GLN A 93 -5.29 -13.33 -6.09
N ALA A 94 -5.58 -12.97 -4.83
CA ALA A 94 -6.90 -12.54 -4.39
C ALA A 94 -7.21 -11.05 -4.66
N GLU A 95 -6.26 -10.30 -5.25
CA GLU A 95 -6.32 -8.84 -5.35
C GLU A 95 -6.48 -8.14 -3.97
N GLY A 96 -5.96 -8.77 -2.90
CA GLY A 96 -6.09 -8.26 -1.54
C GLY A 96 -5.44 -6.89 -1.33
N THR A 97 -4.35 -6.60 -2.07
CA THR A 97 -3.73 -5.26 -2.06
C THR A 97 -4.64 -4.20 -2.66
N ASP A 98 -5.33 -4.51 -3.76
CA ASP A 98 -6.26 -3.58 -4.41
C ASP A 98 -7.46 -3.32 -3.51
N PHE A 99 -8.00 -4.37 -2.88
CA PHE A 99 -9.03 -4.24 -1.86
C PHE A 99 -8.59 -3.32 -0.71
N MET A 100 -7.36 -3.49 -0.19
CA MET A 100 -6.83 -2.69 0.91
C MET A 100 -6.75 -1.21 0.56
N ILE A 101 -6.16 -0.89 -0.59
CA ILE A 101 -6.02 0.50 -1.06
C ILE A 101 -7.39 1.10 -1.32
N ALA A 102 -8.28 0.38 -2.02
CA ALA A 102 -9.63 0.86 -2.31
C ALA A 102 -10.44 1.11 -1.02
N SER A 103 -10.32 0.23 -0.03
CA SER A 103 -11.00 0.35 1.27
C SER A 103 -10.52 1.56 2.05
N LEU A 104 -9.20 1.75 2.16
CA LEU A 104 -8.62 2.90 2.86
C LEU A 104 -8.97 4.21 2.18
N ASP A 105 -8.90 4.26 0.85
CA ASP A 105 -9.03 5.51 0.10
C ASP A 105 -10.48 5.94 -0.16
N ASN A 106 -11.43 4.99 -0.18
CA ASN A 106 -12.83 5.30 -0.53
C ASN A 106 -13.85 4.99 0.58
N PHE A 107 -13.53 4.12 1.54
CA PHE A 107 -14.52 3.64 2.52
C PHE A 107 -14.21 4.02 3.95
N VAL A 108 -12.96 4.31 4.30
CA VAL A 108 -12.63 4.85 5.62
C VAL A 108 -12.84 6.37 5.59
N PRO A 109 -13.87 6.92 6.29
CA PRO A 109 -14.03 8.36 6.39
C PRO A 109 -12.94 8.90 7.32
N PHE A 110 -11.78 9.19 6.76
CA PHE A 110 -10.70 9.87 7.46
C PHE A 110 -10.73 11.36 7.06
N PRO A 111 -11.12 12.27 7.97
CA PRO A 111 -11.16 13.69 7.65
C PRO A 111 -9.76 14.17 7.21
N ASP A 112 -9.69 15.00 6.18
CA ASP A 112 -8.44 15.62 5.73
C ASP A 112 -7.72 16.35 6.89
N GLU A 113 -8.48 16.85 7.87
CA GLU A 113 -7.96 17.49 9.08
C GLU A 113 -7.16 16.55 9.98
N LEU A 114 -7.33 15.22 9.86
CA LEU A 114 -6.53 14.22 10.58
C LEU A 114 -5.44 13.62 9.68
N ALA A 115 -5.68 13.48 8.38
CA ALA A 115 -4.71 12.91 7.44
C ALA A 115 -3.44 13.78 7.33
N ARG A 116 -3.63 15.11 7.29
CA ARG A 116 -2.52 16.06 7.13
C ARG A 116 -1.56 16.08 8.33
N PRO A 117 -2.02 16.18 9.59
CA PRO A 117 -1.15 16.05 10.75
C PRO A 117 -0.35 14.76 10.77
N VAL A 118 -0.98 13.62 10.45
CA VAL A 118 -0.31 12.31 10.39
C VAL A 118 0.77 12.31 9.29
N ALA A 119 0.45 12.78 8.09
CA ALA A 119 1.41 12.87 7.00
C ALA A 119 2.58 13.81 7.33
N ALA A 120 2.34 14.93 8.02
CA ALA A 120 3.37 15.88 8.45
C ALA A 120 4.29 15.27 9.52
N ALA A 121 3.69 14.57 10.48
CA ALA A 121 4.36 13.77 11.48
C ALA A 121 5.28 12.73 10.83
N LEU A 122 4.75 11.96 9.88
CA LEU A 122 5.50 10.92 9.17
C LEU A 122 6.63 11.50 8.33
N ALA A 123 6.40 12.60 7.61
CA ALA A 123 7.45 13.31 6.88
C ALA A 123 8.60 13.71 7.82
N THR A 124 8.28 14.13 9.04
CA THR A 124 9.29 14.50 10.05
C THR A 124 10.03 13.27 10.59
N GLY A 125 9.32 12.19 10.90
CA GLY A 125 9.93 10.92 11.36
C GLY A 125 10.79 10.23 10.29
N LEU A 126 10.47 10.43 9.01
CA LEU A 126 11.18 9.83 7.88
C LEU A 126 12.39 10.66 7.41
N ALA A 127 12.55 11.91 7.87
CA ALA A 127 13.55 12.85 7.36
C ALA A 127 15.00 12.34 7.40
N ASP A 128 15.32 11.45 8.34
CA ASP A 128 16.65 10.86 8.52
C ASP A 128 16.75 9.37 8.10
N THR A 129 15.67 8.80 7.54
CA THR A 129 15.63 7.38 7.17
C THR A 129 16.29 7.07 5.83
N GLY A 130 16.46 8.08 4.96
CA GLY A 130 17.11 7.92 3.65
C GLY A 130 16.36 6.99 2.68
N VAL A 131 15.03 6.92 2.78
CA VAL A 131 14.22 6.14 1.83
C VAL A 131 14.18 6.87 0.48
N ASP A 132 15.00 6.39 -0.45
CA ASP A 132 15.08 6.91 -1.82
C ASP A 132 13.86 6.48 -2.66
N LEU A 133 13.26 7.44 -3.37
CA LEU A 133 12.17 7.18 -4.31
C LEU A 133 12.73 6.98 -5.74
N PRO A 134 12.53 5.79 -6.36
CA PRO A 134 13.07 5.53 -7.69
C PRO A 134 12.40 6.41 -8.74
N GLY A 135 13.20 6.89 -9.70
CA GLY A 135 12.71 7.72 -10.82
C GLY A 135 12.72 9.22 -10.56
N LEU A 136 12.91 9.66 -9.30
CA LEU A 136 12.99 11.10 -8.96
C LEU A 136 14.43 11.64 -8.95
N ASN A 137 15.43 10.82 -9.28
CA ASN A 137 16.86 11.21 -9.33
C ASN A 137 17.19 12.29 -10.39
N LEU A 138 16.24 12.59 -11.28
CA LEU A 138 16.36 13.62 -12.31
C LEU A 138 15.59 14.90 -11.96
N LEU A 139 14.78 14.87 -10.90
CA LEU A 139 14.10 16.05 -10.35
C LEU A 139 15.07 16.79 -9.41
N PRO A 140 14.79 18.06 -9.08
CA PRO A 140 15.59 18.80 -8.12
C PRO A 140 15.80 17.99 -6.83
N ALA A 141 16.97 18.12 -6.20
CA ALA A 141 17.35 17.37 -4.99
C ALA A 141 16.33 17.51 -3.83
N GLU A 142 15.43 18.49 -3.94
CA GLU A 142 14.30 18.73 -3.07
C GLU A 142 13.25 17.61 -3.00
N VAL A 143 13.27 16.55 -3.84
CA VAL A 143 12.17 15.54 -3.84
C VAL A 143 12.60 14.08 -3.95
N GLY A 144 13.90 13.79 -3.84
CA GLY A 144 14.44 12.43 -3.99
C GLY A 144 14.08 11.45 -2.87
N THR A 145 13.57 11.93 -1.75
CA THR A 145 13.27 11.13 -0.55
C THR A 145 11.80 11.25 -0.14
N LEU A 146 11.27 10.20 0.50
CA LEU A 146 9.86 10.09 0.87
C LEU A 146 9.35 11.25 1.75
N ASP A 147 10.16 11.71 2.71
CA ASP A 147 9.85 12.84 3.58
C ASP A 147 9.59 14.14 2.81
N ARG A 148 10.43 14.43 1.81
CA ARG A 148 10.31 15.66 1.02
C ARG A 148 9.15 15.58 0.04
N ALA A 149 8.88 14.40 -0.51
CA ALA A 149 7.72 14.17 -1.35
C ALA A 149 6.40 14.37 -0.58
N LEU A 150 6.30 13.85 0.65
CA LEU A 150 5.15 14.06 1.53
C LEU A 150 4.96 15.53 1.90
N ARG A 151 6.06 16.22 2.25
CA ARG A 151 6.04 17.66 2.55
C ARG A 151 5.54 18.49 1.36
N THR A 152 6.01 18.15 0.16
CA THR A 152 5.57 18.81 -1.08
C THR A 152 4.07 18.61 -1.33
N LEU A 153 3.51 17.42 -1.07
CA LEU A 153 2.06 17.20 -1.19
C LEU A 153 1.25 18.03 -0.20
N LEU A 154 1.72 18.13 1.05
CA LEU A 154 1.05 18.88 2.12
C LEU A 154 1.04 20.39 1.84
N GLU A 155 2.14 20.93 1.34
CA GLU A 155 2.27 22.35 0.98
C GLU A 155 1.37 22.75 -0.21
N ASN A 156 0.91 21.78 -1.00
CA ASN A 156 0.11 22.01 -2.22
C ASN A 156 -1.39 21.68 -2.07
N ASP A 157 -1.91 21.56 -0.84
CA ASP A 157 -3.34 21.31 -0.56
C ASP A 157 -3.95 20.09 -1.28
N ALA A 158 -3.12 19.11 -1.65
CA ALA A 158 -3.61 17.90 -2.32
C ALA A 158 -4.42 17.02 -1.36
N THR A 159 -5.54 16.46 -1.83
CA THR A 159 -6.21 15.35 -1.12
C THR A 159 -5.23 14.18 -1.02
N ILE A 160 -4.94 13.73 0.20
CA ILE A 160 -3.99 12.66 0.46
C ILE A 160 -4.79 11.37 0.65
N PRO A 161 -4.64 10.37 -0.24
CA PRO A 161 -5.26 9.06 -0.02
C PRO A 161 -4.72 8.44 1.27
N LEU A 162 -5.59 7.90 2.12
CA LEU A 162 -5.24 7.36 3.44
C LEU A 162 -4.23 6.20 3.35
N SER A 163 -4.22 5.48 2.24
CA SER A 163 -3.22 4.47 1.91
C SER A 163 -1.78 5.00 2.04
N LEU A 164 -1.53 6.26 1.67
CA LEU A 164 -0.20 6.86 1.69
C LEU A 164 0.38 7.08 3.11
N PRO A 165 -0.29 7.80 4.04
CA PRO A 165 0.22 7.94 5.41
C PRO A 165 0.29 6.58 6.14
N VAL A 166 -0.65 5.65 5.89
CA VAL A 166 -0.56 4.30 6.45
C VAL A 166 0.70 3.58 5.96
N ALA A 167 0.99 3.63 4.66
CA ALA A 167 2.21 3.06 4.11
C ALA A 167 3.48 3.75 4.66
N GLY A 168 3.47 5.08 4.79
CA GLY A 168 4.56 5.84 5.41
C GLY A 168 4.83 5.40 6.86
N MET A 169 3.79 5.18 7.65
CA MET A 169 3.88 4.68 9.02
C MET A 169 4.48 3.28 9.08
N LEU A 170 4.02 2.35 8.25
CA LEU A 170 4.57 0.99 8.19
C LEU A 170 6.05 1.00 7.79
N ASN A 171 6.43 1.87 6.84
CA ASN A 171 7.83 2.02 6.44
C ASN A 171 8.70 2.63 7.53
N LEU A 172 8.19 3.60 8.28
CA LEU A 172 8.89 4.15 9.45
C LEU A 172 9.16 3.04 10.48
N LEU A 173 8.13 2.30 10.87
CA LEU A 173 8.26 1.17 11.80
C LEU A 173 9.23 0.10 11.29
N ALA A 174 9.22 -0.16 9.98
CA ALA A 174 10.17 -1.09 9.39
C ALA A 174 11.62 -0.66 9.57
N THR A 175 11.93 0.63 9.41
CA THR A 175 13.29 1.15 9.64
C THR A 175 13.71 1.10 11.11
N GLN A 176 12.76 1.18 12.05
CA GLN A 176 13.04 1.02 13.47
C GLN A 176 13.34 -0.44 13.83
N VAL A 177 12.61 -1.39 13.23
CA VAL A 177 12.85 -2.82 13.42
C VAL A 177 14.16 -3.27 12.76
N ASN A 178 14.38 -2.86 11.51
CA ASN A 178 15.57 -3.19 10.75
C ASN A 178 16.02 -1.99 9.90
N PRO A 179 17.03 -1.22 10.35
CA PRO A 179 17.56 -0.08 9.59
C PRO A 179 18.14 -0.46 8.22
N LEU A 180 18.55 -1.72 8.01
CA LEU A 180 19.07 -2.18 6.71
C LEU A 180 17.95 -2.39 5.68
N ALA A 181 16.68 -2.43 6.11
CA ALA A 181 15.53 -2.55 5.22
C ALA A 181 15.37 -1.35 4.28
N VAL A 182 16.11 -0.25 4.47
CA VAL A 182 16.20 0.87 3.50
C VAL A 182 16.87 0.46 2.18
N ASN A 183 17.56 -0.68 2.15
CA ASN A 183 18.07 -1.30 0.93
C ASN A 183 17.41 -2.67 0.69
N GLY A 184 17.05 -2.98 -0.55
CA GLY A 184 16.51 -4.31 -0.84
C GLY A 184 15.87 -4.45 -2.22
N PRO A 185 15.26 -5.62 -2.50
CA PRO A 185 14.71 -5.95 -3.80
C PRO A 185 13.37 -5.28 -4.14
N PHE A 186 12.60 -4.85 -3.12
CA PHE A 186 11.32 -4.15 -3.26
C PHE A 186 11.47 -2.65 -3.11
N LEU A 187 10.42 -1.86 -3.33
CA LEU A 187 10.50 -0.40 -3.24
C LEU A 187 10.54 0.07 -1.78
N SER A 188 9.75 -0.56 -0.93
CA SER A 188 9.46 -0.08 0.42
C SER A 188 10.19 -0.88 1.50
N PRO A 189 10.67 -0.22 2.58
CA PRO A 189 11.27 -0.91 3.73
C PRO A 189 10.40 -2.02 4.33
N PHE A 190 9.11 -1.78 4.48
CA PHE A 190 8.21 -2.76 5.10
C PHE A 190 8.08 -4.05 4.28
N ALA A 191 8.02 -3.93 2.94
CA ALA A 191 7.96 -5.10 2.06
C ALA A 191 9.23 -5.98 2.11
N ARG A 192 10.36 -5.41 2.53
CA ARG A 192 11.66 -6.09 2.62
C ARG A 192 11.88 -6.83 3.94
N LEU A 193 11.00 -6.64 4.93
CA LEU A 193 11.08 -7.32 6.20
C LEU A 193 10.76 -8.82 6.09
N THR A 194 11.42 -9.62 6.90
CA THR A 194 11.02 -11.01 7.18
C THR A 194 9.69 -11.05 7.92
N TRP A 195 9.01 -12.19 7.91
CA TRP A 195 7.75 -12.38 8.64
C TRP A 195 7.88 -12.00 10.13
N ALA A 196 8.98 -12.41 10.78
CA ALA A 196 9.24 -12.10 12.19
C ALA A 196 9.47 -10.60 12.45
N GLU A 197 10.11 -9.91 11.51
CA GLU A 197 10.31 -8.46 11.59
C GLU A 197 9.01 -7.69 11.35
N LYS A 198 8.15 -8.13 10.42
CA LYS A 198 6.81 -7.55 10.25
C LYS A 198 5.98 -7.71 11.53
N ALA A 199 6.01 -8.88 12.16
CA ALA A 199 5.40 -9.10 13.47
C ALA A 199 6.01 -8.20 14.57
N ALA A 200 7.31 -7.88 14.50
CA ALA A 200 7.93 -6.92 15.40
C ALA A 200 7.43 -5.48 15.14
N ALA A 201 7.26 -5.07 13.89
CA ALA A 201 6.71 -3.77 13.53
C ALA A 201 5.27 -3.61 14.04
N PHE A 202 4.43 -4.64 13.91
CA PHE A 202 3.07 -4.63 14.48
C PHE A 202 3.07 -4.60 16.01
N ARG A 203 4.02 -5.27 16.68
CA ARG A 203 4.18 -5.15 18.14
C ARG A 203 4.56 -3.73 18.58
N LEU A 204 5.34 -2.99 17.79
CA LEU A 204 5.62 -1.57 18.06
C LEU A 204 4.35 -0.73 17.85
N LEU A 205 3.61 -0.97 16.77
CA LEU A 205 2.36 -0.26 16.47
C LEU A 205 1.27 -0.45 17.54
N GLU A 206 1.12 -1.67 18.06
CA GLU A 206 0.17 -2.00 19.12
C GLU A 206 0.71 -1.69 20.52
N GLY A 207 2.03 -1.51 20.64
CA GLY A 207 2.72 -1.20 21.87
C GLY A 207 2.49 0.24 22.33
N PRO A 208 2.81 0.55 23.60
CA PRO A 208 2.90 1.93 24.06
C PRO A 208 4.21 2.56 23.56
N ASP A 209 4.47 2.53 22.26
CA ASP A 209 5.69 3.13 21.71
C ASP A 209 5.63 4.64 21.94
N SER A 210 6.47 5.11 22.87
CA SER A 210 6.49 6.51 23.29
C SER A 210 6.84 7.43 22.14
N ASP A 211 7.61 6.97 21.16
CA ASP A 211 8.20 7.85 20.16
C ASP A 211 7.21 8.09 19.03
N LEU A 212 6.53 7.05 18.54
CA LEU A 212 5.46 7.21 17.54
C LEU A 212 4.23 7.90 18.13
N VAL A 213 3.88 7.60 19.38
CA VAL A 213 2.81 8.32 20.11
C VAL A 213 3.20 9.78 20.32
N SER A 214 4.42 10.09 20.77
CA SER A 214 4.86 11.48 20.98
C SER A 214 4.91 12.28 19.67
N LEU A 215 5.36 11.63 18.59
CA LEU A 215 5.46 12.23 17.27
C LEU A 215 4.06 12.60 16.73
N LEU A 216 3.08 11.72 16.90
CA LEU A 216 1.70 11.99 16.51
C LEU A 216 1.00 12.95 17.48
N ASP A 217 1.18 12.81 18.79
CA ASP A 217 0.59 13.69 19.81
C ASP A 217 0.94 15.17 19.60
N ALA A 218 2.14 15.46 19.09
CA ALA A 218 2.58 16.82 18.78
C ALA A 218 1.69 17.49 17.72
N GLU A 219 1.22 16.71 16.74
CA GLU A 219 0.51 17.19 15.55
C GLU A 219 -1.01 17.08 15.68
N PHE A 220 -1.55 16.21 16.56
CA PHE A 220 -3.00 16.07 16.72
C PHE A 220 -3.64 17.23 17.51
N PRO A 221 -4.83 17.71 17.09
CA PRO A 221 -5.59 18.71 17.85
C PRO A 221 -6.17 18.12 19.15
N GLN A 222 -6.33 18.95 20.19
CA GLN A 222 -7.07 18.55 21.39
C GLN A 222 -8.56 18.37 21.05
N PRO A 223 -9.27 17.35 21.59
CA PRO A 223 -8.87 16.45 22.69
C PRO A 223 -8.19 15.13 22.25
N LEU A 224 -7.88 14.95 20.96
CA LEU A 224 -7.47 13.65 20.40
C LEU A 224 -6.08 13.17 20.84
N ARG A 225 -5.21 14.05 21.33
CA ARG A 225 -3.86 13.70 21.82
C ARG A 225 -3.89 12.54 22.83
N SER A 226 -4.78 12.58 23.82
CA SER A 226 -4.88 11.50 24.81
C SER A 226 -5.40 10.15 24.27
N SER A 227 -5.84 10.10 23.01
CA SER A 227 -6.43 8.91 22.37
C SER A 227 -5.53 8.28 21.31
N VAL A 228 -4.36 8.86 21.00
CA VAL A 228 -3.45 8.39 19.93
C VAL A 228 -3.01 6.95 20.15
N SER A 229 -2.61 6.57 21.37
CA SER A 229 -2.24 5.17 21.66
C SER A 229 -3.40 4.19 21.44
N GLY A 230 -4.64 4.58 21.74
CA GLY A 230 -5.82 3.76 21.46
C GLY A 230 -6.11 3.64 19.97
N LEU A 231 -5.94 4.74 19.24
CA LEU A 231 -6.11 4.77 17.79
C LEU A 231 -5.07 3.91 17.07
N LEU A 232 -3.80 3.95 17.48
CA LEU A 232 -2.73 3.13 16.89
C LEU A 232 -2.98 1.63 17.06
N LYS A 233 -3.42 1.21 18.25
CA LYS A 233 -3.84 -0.18 18.51
C LYS A 233 -4.99 -0.60 17.60
N PHE A 234 -5.99 0.26 17.47
CA PHE A 234 -7.12 0.02 16.57
C PHE A 234 -6.65 -0.10 15.11
N VAL A 235 -5.78 0.80 14.66
CA VAL A 235 -5.20 0.77 13.31
C VAL A 235 -4.40 -0.51 13.07
N GLY A 236 -3.55 -0.93 14.01
CA GLY A 236 -2.78 -2.17 13.90
C GLY A 236 -3.68 -3.40 13.69
N GLY A 237 -4.70 -3.57 14.55
CA GLY A 237 -5.67 -4.66 14.39
C GLY A 237 -6.44 -4.57 13.07
N ALA A 238 -6.96 -3.37 12.75
CA ALA A 238 -7.73 -3.15 11.53
C ALA A 238 -6.92 -3.49 10.28
N LEU A 239 -5.64 -3.08 10.20
CA LEU A 239 -4.80 -3.37 9.02
C LEU A 239 -4.65 -4.87 8.76
N LEU A 240 -4.52 -5.69 9.81
CA LEU A 240 -4.46 -7.15 9.67
C LEU A 240 -5.83 -7.74 9.31
N GLU A 241 -6.90 -7.24 9.92
CA GLU A 241 -8.27 -7.68 9.64
C GLU A 241 -8.68 -7.38 8.19
N PHE A 242 -8.48 -6.16 7.71
CA PHE A 242 -8.79 -5.78 6.33
C PHE A 242 -7.90 -6.52 5.32
N ALA A 243 -6.62 -6.76 5.63
CA ALA A 243 -5.74 -7.53 4.76
C ALA A 243 -6.21 -9.00 4.66
N THR A 244 -6.65 -9.57 5.79
CA THR A 244 -7.25 -10.91 5.82
C THR A 244 -8.54 -10.94 5.01
N PHE A 245 -9.44 -9.99 5.29
CA PHE A 245 -10.74 -9.90 4.63
C PHE A 245 -10.58 -9.76 3.11
N GLY A 246 -9.71 -8.86 2.64
CA GLY A 246 -9.42 -8.71 1.22
C GLY A 246 -8.96 -10.03 0.58
N SER A 247 -8.09 -10.77 1.26
CA SER A 247 -7.55 -12.05 0.77
C SER A 247 -8.60 -13.18 0.71
N PHE A 248 -9.61 -13.15 1.59
CA PHE A 248 -10.64 -14.19 1.69
C PHE A 248 -12.00 -13.79 1.10
N SER A 249 -12.10 -12.58 0.56
CA SER A 249 -13.33 -12.06 -0.07
C SER A 249 -13.42 -12.40 -1.56
N GLU A 250 -14.59 -12.10 -2.13
CA GLU A 250 -14.87 -12.19 -3.56
C GLU A 250 -14.36 -10.99 -4.36
N TYR A 251 -13.71 -10.00 -3.72
CA TYR A 251 -13.38 -8.71 -4.33
C TYR A 251 -12.69 -8.84 -5.70
N GLY A 252 -11.60 -9.61 -5.80
CA GLY A 252 -10.82 -9.74 -7.03
C GLY A 252 -11.49 -10.53 -8.15
N VAL A 253 -12.65 -11.17 -7.89
CA VAL A 253 -13.39 -11.95 -8.91
C VAL A 253 -14.83 -11.47 -9.09
N PHE A 254 -15.31 -10.52 -8.28
CA PHE A 254 -16.65 -9.97 -8.39
C PHE A 254 -16.72 -8.91 -9.48
N ASP A 255 -17.55 -9.16 -10.49
CA ASP A 255 -17.88 -8.16 -11.51
C ASP A 255 -19.06 -7.30 -11.04
N PRO A 256 -18.85 -6.00 -10.79
CA PRO A 256 -19.92 -5.11 -10.32
C PRO A 256 -21.00 -4.83 -11.37
N GLU A 257 -20.71 -4.95 -12.67
CA GLU A 257 -21.69 -4.69 -13.72
C GLU A 257 -22.68 -5.85 -13.86
N SER A 258 -22.17 -7.08 -13.98
CA SER A 258 -23.02 -8.28 -14.06
C SER A 258 -23.51 -8.76 -12.70
N ARG A 259 -22.90 -8.31 -11.60
CA ARG A 259 -23.11 -8.79 -10.22
C ARG A 259 -22.85 -10.29 -10.07
N GLN A 260 -21.86 -10.81 -10.79
CA GLN A 260 -21.50 -12.22 -10.79
C GLN A 260 -20.02 -12.43 -10.46
N LEU A 261 -19.69 -13.63 -10.01
CA LEU A 261 -18.30 -14.05 -9.85
C LEU A 261 -17.77 -14.52 -11.20
N THR A 262 -16.64 -13.93 -11.61
CA THR A 262 -15.93 -14.25 -12.85
C THR A 262 -14.99 -15.44 -12.71
N GLY A 263 -14.73 -15.87 -11.48
CA GLY A 263 -13.88 -16.99 -11.14
C GLY A 263 -14.13 -17.46 -9.71
N ARG A 264 -13.38 -18.48 -9.31
CA ARG A 264 -13.43 -18.99 -7.93
C ARG A 264 -12.60 -18.07 -7.02
N PRO A 265 -13.15 -17.54 -5.92
CA PRO A 265 -12.39 -16.74 -4.97
C PRO A 265 -11.26 -17.55 -4.32
N VAL A 266 -10.11 -16.91 -4.07
CA VAL A 266 -8.95 -17.54 -3.41
C VAL A 266 -9.32 -18.05 -2.01
N GLY A 267 -10.07 -17.26 -1.24
CA GLY A 267 -10.55 -17.68 0.08
C GLY A 267 -11.31 -19.01 0.03
N TRP A 268 -12.13 -19.21 -1.01
CA TRP A 268 -12.91 -20.44 -1.17
C TRP A 268 -12.05 -21.65 -1.55
N GLU A 269 -10.96 -21.43 -2.29
CA GLU A 269 -9.97 -22.46 -2.59
C GLU A 269 -9.22 -22.88 -1.32
N LEU A 270 -8.69 -21.90 -0.57
CA LEU A 270 -7.91 -22.13 0.65
C LEU A 270 -8.72 -22.82 1.76
N THR A 271 -10.01 -22.47 1.91
CA THR A 271 -10.86 -23.11 2.93
C THR A 271 -11.55 -24.38 2.44
N GLY A 272 -11.43 -24.72 1.15
CA GLY A 272 -12.23 -25.78 0.52
C GLY A 272 -13.73 -25.49 0.56
N TYR A 273 -14.14 -24.22 0.58
CA TYR A 273 -15.55 -23.84 0.63
C TYR A 273 -16.20 -24.07 -0.74
N GLN A 274 -17.21 -24.94 -0.80
CA GLN A 274 -17.97 -25.22 -2.03
C GLN A 274 -17.11 -25.76 -3.21
N PRO A 275 -16.38 -26.88 -3.05
CA PRO A 275 -15.46 -27.37 -4.08
C PRO A 275 -16.17 -27.77 -5.38
N ASP A 276 -17.45 -28.12 -5.31
CA ASP A 276 -18.28 -28.56 -6.45
C ASP A 276 -19.23 -27.46 -7.00
N GLY A 277 -18.99 -26.19 -6.63
CA GLY A 277 -19.82 -25.04 -7.03
C GLY A 277 -20.80 -24.58 -5.94
N PRO A 278 -21.60 -23.52 -6.20
CA PRO A 278 -22.54 -22.97 -5.23
C PRO A 278 -23.40 -24.08 -4.67
N VAL A 279 -23.41 -24.25 -3.35
CA VAL A 279 -24.37 -25.18 -2.75
C VAL A 279 -25.70 -24.47 -2.64
N ASP A 280 -26.51 -24.61 -3.68
CA ASP A 280 -27.93 -24.33 -3.57
C ASP A 280 -28.51 -25.27 -2.50
N GLY A 281 -28.80 -24.71 -1.32
CA GLY A 281 -29.50 -25.41 -0.24
C GLY A 281 -28.65 -26.35 0.59
N TRP A 282 -27.62 -25.86 1.30
CA TRP A 282 -27.29 -26.50 2.58
C TRP A 282 -28.51 -26.41 3.50
N ASP A 283 -28.76 -27.49 4.25
CA ASP A 283 -29.68 -27.52 5.39
C ASP A 283 -29.18 -26.64 6.57
N ASP A 284 -28.47 -25.54 6.29
CA ASP A 284 -28.05 -24.55 7.28
C ASP A 284 -29.24 -23.82 7.90
N PHE A 285 -30.36 -23.80 7.17
CA PHE A 285 -31.69 -23.58 7.72
C PHE A 285 -32.48 -24.87 7.58
N ILE A 286 -32.73 -25.55 8.70
CA ILE A 286 -33.81 -26.54 8.80
C ILE A 286 -35.14 -25.78 8.53
N GLY A 287 -35.47 -25.62 7.25
CA GLY A 287 -36.64 -24.91 6.73
C GLY A 287 -36.50 -23.38 6.69
N TYR A 288 -36.80 -22.79 5.53
CA TYR A 288 -37.30 -21.41 5.51
C TYR A 288 -38.55 -21.34 6.42
N TYR A 289 -38.84 -20.16 6.97
CA TYR A 289 -40.04 -19.90 7.78
C TYR A 289 -41.29 -20.56 7.16
N GLN A 290 -41.95 -21.44 7.92
CA GLN A 290 -43.10 -22.26 7.50
C GLN A 290 -42.82 -23.39 6.50
N GLY A 291 -41.62 -23.96 6.47
CA GLY A 291 -41.33 -25.18 5.72
C GLY A 291 -41.19 -24.96 4.20
N ARG A 292 -40.81 -23.75 3.78
CA ARG A 292 -40.44 -23.51 2.39
C ARG A 292 -39.04 -24.08 2.14
N THR A 293 -38.76 -24.52 0.92
CA THR A 293 -37.48 -25.09 0.50
C THR A 293 -36.83 -24.31 -0.64
N GLU A 294 -37.55 -23.38 -1.25
CA GLU A 294 -37.07 -22.49 -2.30
C GLU A 294 -37.81 -21.13 -2.25
N VAL A 295 -37.20 -20.09 -2.82
CA VAL A 295 -37.85 -18.80 -3.12
C VAL A 295 -37.93 -18.72 -4.65
N SER A 296 -39.14 -18.71 -5.19
CA SER A 296 -39.35 -18.43 -6.60
C SER A 296 -39.31 -16.91 -6.85
N ASP A 297 -38.55 -16.50 -7.86
CA ASP A 297 -38.49 -15.11 -8.30
C ASP A 297 -39.89 -14.61 -8.69
N ALA A 298 -40.25 -13.44 -8.19
CA ALA A 298 -41.48 -12.71 -8.52
C ALA A 298 -41.24 -11.71 -9.65
#